data_AF-A0A3L6E4F9-F1
#
_entry.id   AF-A0A3L6E4F9-F1
#
_cell.length_a   1.000
_cell.length_b   1.000
_cell.length_c   1.000
_cell.angle_alpha   90.00
_cell.angle_beta   90.00
_cell.angle_gamma   90.00
#
_symmetry.space_group_name_H-M   'P 1'
#
loop_
_entity.id
_entity.type
_entity.pdbx_description
1 polymer ?
#
loop_
_entity_poly.entity_id
_entity_poly.type
_entity_poly.pdbx_seq_one_letter_code
_entity_poly.pdbx_strand_id
1 'polypeptide(L)'
;MCFMMDPALGRKTCYVQFPQRFDGIDLHDRYANRNIVFFDINMKGLDGIKGPVYVGTGCCFNRQALYGYDPILTEADLDPNIVIKSCCGRRKKKNKSYMDSQSRIMKRTESSAPIFNMEDIEEGIEGYEDERSVLMSQRKLEKRFGQSPIFIASTFMTQGGIPPSTNPASLLKEAIHVISCGYEDKTEWGKEISNYAGMFFILLFAPIFATVILELRWSSVGIEDWWRNEQFWVIGGTSAHLFAVFQGLLKVLAGIDTNFTVTSKASDEDGDFAELYVFKWTSLLIPPTTALVINLVGMVAGISYAINSGYQS
;
A
#
# COMPACT_ATOMS: atom_id res chain seq x y z
N MET A 1 -5.41 28.23 28.82
CA MET A 1 -4.38 28.91 29.65
C MET A 1 -3.45 27.94 30.37
N CYS A 2 -3.95 26.86 31.00
CA CYS A 2 -3.13 25.93 31.79
C CYS A 2 -1.85 25.45 31.08
N PHE A 3 -1.93 24.97 29.84
CA PHE A 3 -0.76 24.50 29.08
C PHE A 3 0.31 25.57 28.86
N MET A 4 -0.08 26.83 28.66
CA MET A 4 0.88 27.93 28.43
C MET A 4 1.45 28.50 29.73
N MET A 5 0.73 28.34 30.84
CA MET A 5 1.15 28.83 32.16
C MET A 5 1.90 27.77 32.97
N ASP A 6 1.94 26.52 32.50
CA ASP A 6 2.70 25.44 33.13
C ASP A 6 4.22 25.75 33.07
N PRO A 7 4.92 25.84 34.20
CA PRO A 7 6.36 26.09 34.23
C PRO A 7 7.20 25.04 33.47
N ALA A 8 6.70 23.81 33.33
CA ALA A 8 7.39 22.72 32.64
C ALA A 8 7.12 22.72 31.12
N LEU A 9 5.86 22.87 30.71
CA LEU A 9 5.44 22.77 29.31
C LEU A 9 5.37 24.13 28.60
N GLY A 10 4.86 25.16 29.27
CA GLY A 10 4.54 26.45 28.66
C GLY A 10 5.72 27.18 28.02
N ARG A 11 6.94 26.97 28.54
CA ARG A 11 8.19 27.51 27.96
C ARG A 11 8.55 26.92 26.59
N LYS A 12 8.03 25.73 26.27
CA LYS A 12 8.31 24.99 25.03
C LYS A 12 7.11 24.99 24.08
N THR A 13 5.92 25.32 24.58
CA THR A 13 4.70 25.37 23.80
C THR A 13 4.69 26.58 22.87
N CYS A 14 4.72 26.34 21.57
CA CYS A 14 4.55 27.38 20.56
C CYS A 14 3.09 27.76 20.36
N TYR A 15 2.18 26.78 20.36
CA TYR A 15 0.74 27.00 20.29
C TYR A 15 -0.02 25.83 20.91
N VAL A 16 -1.30 26.06 21.19
CA VAL A 16 -2.26 25.03 21.63
C VAL A 16 -3.38 24.97 20.61
N GLN A 17 -3.53 23.85 19.93
CA GLN A 17 -4.59 23.61 18.95
C GLN A 17 -5.79 22.95 19.63
N PHE A 18 -6.96 23.54 19.50
CA PHE A 18 -8.21 22.93 19.94
C PHE A 18 -8.84 22.16 18.79
N PRO A 19 -9.44 20.98 19.05
CA PRO A 19 -10.16 20.25 18.03
C PRO A 19 -11.39 21.06 17.58
N GLN A 20 -11.57 21.18 16.26
CA GLN A 20 -12.75 21.86 15.72
C GLN A 20 -13.94 20.90 15.75
N ARG A 21 -15.06 21.36 16.30
CA ARG A 21 -16.34 20.63 16.30
C ARG A 21 -17.37 21.50 15.61
N PHE A 22 -18.17 20.88 14.76
CA PHE A 22 -19.20 21.56 13.99
C PHE A 22 -20.57 21.14 14.52
N ASP A 23 -21.47 22.11 14.66
CA ASP A 23 -22.87 21.89 15.03
C ASP A 23 -23.75 21.76 13.77
N GLY A 24 -25.02 21.35 13.94
CA GLY A 24 -25.97 21.25 12.82
C GLY A 24 -25.69 20.12 11.83
N ILE A 25 -25.01 19.06 12.28
CA ILE A 25 -24.69 17.90 11.43
C ILE A 25 -25.83 16.90 11.48
N ASP A 26 -26.31 16.48 10.29
CA ASP A 26 -27.30 15.42 10.14
C ASP A 26 -26.87 14.13 10.88
N LEU A 27 -27.85 13.38 11.38
CA LEU A 27 -27.66 12.12 12.11
C LEU A 27 -26.86 11.11 11.27
N HIS A 28 -27.05 11.11 9.95
CA HIS A 28 -26.43 10.13 9.04
C HIS A 28 -25.05 10.57 8.52
N ASP A 29 -24.63 11.81 8.80
CA ASP A 29 -23.34 12.45 8.42
C ASP A 29 -22.69 11.88 7.15
N ARG A 30 -23.43 11.85 6.03
CA ARG A 30 -22.98 11.24 4.77
C ARG A 30 -21.72 11.89 4.19
N TYR A 31 -21.48 13.15 4.55
CA TYR A 31 -20.32 13.92 4.09
C TYR A 31 -19.11 13.83 5.03
N ALA A 32 -19.19 13.03 6.10
CA ALA A 32 -18.15 12.88 7.12
C ALA A 32 -17.64 14.24 7.66
N ASN A 33 -18.53 15.22 7.76
CA ASN A 33 -18.17 16.61 8.09
C ASN A 33 -17.75 16.79 9.56
N ARG A 34 -18.05 15.81 10.43
CA ARG A 34 -17.56 15.78 11.82
C ARG A 34 -16.04 15.76 11.91
N ASN A 35 -15.38 15.15 10.92
CA ASN A 35 -13.92 15.01 10.83
C ASN A 35 -13.27 14.47 12.13
N ILE A 36 -13.99 13.63 12.88
CA ILE A 36 -13.55 13.15 14.21
C ILE A 36 -12.33 12.25 14.12
N VAL A 37 -12.18 11.48 13.04
CA VAL A 37 -11.00 10.62 12.82
C VAL A 37 -9.73 11.46 12.79
N PHE A 38 -9.73 12.57 12.04
CA PHE A 38 -8.57 13.44 11.98
C PHE A 38 -8.23 14.10 13.33
N PHE A 39 -9.24 14.63 14.04
CA PHE A 39 -9.02 15.33 15.31
C PHE A 39 -8.77 14.39 16.51
N ASP A 40 -9.37 13.21 16.54
CA ASP A 40 -9.32 12.30 17.70
C ASP A 40 -8.36 11.13 17.56
N ILE A 41 -8.01 10.73 16.34
CA ILE A 41 -7.00 9.69 16.09
C ILE A 41 -5.69 10.35 15.68
N ASN A 42 -5.67 11.03 14.54
CA ASN A 42 -4.40 11.53 13.95
C ASN A 42 -3.75 12.62 14.80
N MET A 43 -4.50 13.66 15.18
CA MET A 43 -3.94 14.77 15.96
C MET A 43 -3.48 14.33 17.35
N LYS A 44 -4.23 13.43 18.02
CA LYS A 44 -3.80 12.87 19.31
C LYS A 44 -2.55 12.01 19.18
N GLY A 45 -2.43 11.24 18.10
CA GLY A 45 -1.21 10.49 17.79
C GLY A 45 0.01 11.38 17.59
N LEU A 46 -0.16 12.51 16.88
CA LEU A 46 0.92 13.50 16.68
C LEU A 46 1.30 14.25 17.96
N ASP A 47 0.34 14.45 18.87
CA ASP A 47 0.57 15.10 20.17
C ASP A 47 1.57 14.33 21.03
N GLY A 48 1.62 13.00 20.92
CA GLY A 48 2.61 12.16 21.59
C GLY A 48 4.06 12.33 21.09
N ILE A 49 4.28 12.99 19.95
CA ILE A 49 5.60 13.15 19.33
C ILE A 49 6.07 14.61 19.38
N LYS A 50 5.36 15.50 18.70
CA LYS A 50 5.73 16.93 18.55
C LYS A 50 4.54 17.88 18.59
N GLY A 51 3.33 17.38 18.86
CA GLY A 51 2.12 18.21 18.84
C GLY A 51 1.33 18.06 17.53
N PRO A 52 0.05 18.50 17.54
CA PRO A 52 -0.80 18.53 16.36
C PRO A 52 -0.39 19.63 15.38
N VAL A 53 -0.78 19.50 14.11
CA VAL A 53 -0.58 20.55 13.09
C VAL A 53 -1.58 21.70 13.26
N TYR A 54 -1.18 22.91 12.87
CA TYR A 54 -2.08 24.06 12.82
C TYR A 54 -3.09 23.93 11.67
N VAL A 55 -4.37 24.14 11.96
CA VAL A 55 -5.50 23.94 11.02
C VAL A 55 -6.29 25.21 10.71
N GLY A 56 -5.72 26.38 10.98
CA GLY A 56 -6.33 27.67 10.61
C GLY A 56 -7.15 28.35 11.70
N THR A 57 -7.87 27.60 12.54
CA THR A 57 -8.75 28.18 13.58
C THR A 57 -8.59 27.51 14.94
N GLY A 58 -9.17 28.09 15.99
CA GLY A 58 -9.25 27.46 17.32
C GLY A 58 -7.87 27.22 17.94
N CYS A 59 -6.98 28.21 17.87
CA CYS A 59 -5.60 28.06 18.33
C CYS A 59 -5.16 29.26 19.16
N CYS A 60 -4.44 29.00 20.24
CA CYS A 60 -3.74 30.04 21.00
C CYS A 60 -2.26 29.98 20.67
N PHE A 61 -1.69 31.08 20.16
CA PHE A 61 -0.27 31.18 19.82
C PHE A 61 0.53 31.88 20.91
N ASN A 62 1.75 31.39 21.16
CA ASN A 62 2.76 32.13 21.89
C ASN A 62 3.36 33.20 20.95
N ARG A 63 3.25 34.47 21.36
CA ARG A 63 3.72 35.62 20.58
C ARG A 63 5.20 35.55 20.23
N GLN A 64 6.05 35.06 21.14
CA GLN A 64 7.49 34.97 20.89
C GLN A 64 7.79 33.92 19.80
N ALA A 65 7.13 32.77 19.86
CA ALA A 65 7.27 31.73 18.83
C ALA A 65 6.77 32.22 17.46
N LEU A 66 5.68 33.00 17.43
CA LEU A 66 5.16 33.58 16.19
C LEU A 66 6.13 34.58 15.55
N TYR A 67 6.96 35.25 16.35
CA TYR A 67 8.03 36.14 15.88
C TYR A 67 9.33 35.40 15.51
N GLY A 68 9.37 34.07 15.63
CA GLY A 68 10.52 33.25 15.27
C GLY A 68 11.60 33.18 16.33
N TYR A 69 11.30 33.51 17.60
CA TYR A 69 12.23 33.25 18.69
C TYR A 69 12.21 31.76 19.05
N ASP A 70 13.41 31.17 19.19
CA ASP A 70 13.56 29.78 19.59
C ASP A 70 13.14 29.56 21.06
N PRO A 71 12.57 28.38 21.38
CA PRO A 71 12.22 28.04 22.75
C PRO A 71 13.47 27.84 23.62
N ILE A 72 13.34 28.13 24.91
CA ILE A 72 14.40 27.88 25.89
C ILE A 72 14.36 26.39 26.26
N LEU A 73 15.21 25.59 25.61
CA LEU A 73 15.30 24.15 25.81
C LEU A 73 16.38 23.79 26.84
N THR A 74 16.12 22.82 27.71
CA THR A 74 17.16 22.24 28.58
C THR A 74 17.84 21.05 27.90
N GLU A 75 19.00 20.62 28.39
CA GLU A 75 19.74 19.48 27.80
C GLU A 75 18.89 18.20 27.71
N ALA A 76 17.97 17.98 28.65
CA ALA A 76 17.04 16.85 28.65
C ALA A 76 15.99 16.91 27.51
N ASP A 77 15.73 18.07 26.93
CA ASP A 77 14.76 18.24 25.82
C ASP A 77 15.36 17.97 24.44
N LEU A 78 16.68 17.98 24.36
CA LEU A 78 17.43 17.72 23.13
C LEU A 78 17.59 16.21 22.89
N ASP A 79 17.38 15.38 23.91
CA ASP A 79 17.39 13.94 23.78
C ASP A 79 16.11 13.45 23.08
N PRO A 80 16.22 12.76 21.93
CA PRO A 80 15.03 12.26 21.24
C PRO A 80 14.38 11.15 22.08
N ASN A 81 13.10 11.34 22.44
CA ASN A 81 12.21 10.31 23.01
C ASN A 81 11.86 9.21 21.99
N ILE A 82 12.85 8.69 21.28
CA ILE A 82 12.68 7.53 20.42
C ILE A 82 12.95 6.29 21.28
N VAL A 83 11.88 5.77 21.89
CA VAL A 83 11.88 4.41 22.46
C VAL A 83 11.76 3.41 21.31
N ILE A 84 12.79 3.34 20.46
CA ILE A 84 13.05 2.11 19.70
C ILE A 84 13.80 1.20 20.69
N LYS A 85 13.05 0.45 21.51
CA LYS A 85 13.55 -0.80 22.07
C LYS A 85 13.69 -1.78 20.90
N SER A 86 14.75 -1.59 20.12
CA SER A 86 15.19 -2.59 19.17
C SER A 86 15.63 -3.80 19.99
N CYS A 87 14.94 -4.92 19.82
CA CYS A 87 15.40 -6.25 20.24
C CYS A 87 16.65 -6.71 19.45
N CYS A 88 17.24 -5.87 18.61
CA CYS A 88 18.47 -6.15 17.86
C CYS A 88 19.37 -4.90 17.78
N GLY A 89 20.34 -4.78 18.70
CA GLY A 89 21.57 -4.00 18.50
C GLY A 89 21.47 -2.47 18.39
N ARG A 90 22.15 -1.75 19.30
CA ARG A 90 22.37 -0.30 19.25
C ARG A 90 22.96 0.16 17.90
N ARG A 91 22.28 1.08 17.21
CA ARG A 91 22.94 2.08 16.34
C ARG A 91 22.39 3.48 16.64
N LYS A 92 23.20 4.31 17.30
CA LYS A 92 22.97 5.75 17.46
C LYS A 92 23.07 6.42 16.08
N LYS A 93 22.01 7.11 15.65
CA LYS A 93 22.01 7.95 14.44
C LYS A 93 22.61 9.31 14.81
N LYS A 94 23.83 9.61 14.34
CA LYS A 94 24.44 10.95 14.41
C LYS A 94 24.13 11.72 13.12
N ASN A 95 23.76 12.99 13.27
CA ASN A 95 23.41 13.89 12.17
C ASN A 95 24.61 14.23 11.26
N LYS A 96 24.55 13.71 10.02
CA LYS A 96 24.77 14.32 8.69
C LYS A 96 25.89 15.32 8.34
N SER A 97 26.79 15.77 9.21
CA SER A 97 27.94 16.61 8.75
C SER A 97 29.28 15.87 8.63
N TYR A 98 29.35 14.59 9.02
CA TYR A 98 30.59 13.80 9.07
C TYR A 98 30.65 12.63 8.06
N MET A 99 29.60 12.42 7.26
CA MET A 99 29.47 11.29 6.32
C MET A 99 30.03 11.54 4.90
N ASP A 100 30.65 12.70 4.65
CA ASP A 100 31.19 13.04 3.31
C ASP A 100 32.66 12.62 3.11
N SER A 101 33.30 12.08 4.15
CA SER A 101 34.69 11.62 4.12
C SER A 101 34.85 10.11 3.88
N GLN A 102 33.79 9.30 4.05
CA GLN A 102 33.83 7.84 3.93
C GLN A 102 33.42 7.27 2.56
N SER A 103 32.77 8.06 1.71
CA SER A 103 32.33 7.64 0.37
C SER A 103 33.46 7.54 -0.66
N ARG A 104 34.64 8.12 -0.37
CA ARG A 104 35.82 8.11 -1.26
C ARG A 104 36.77 6.93 -1.06
N ILE A 105 36.55 6.09 -0.05
CA ILE A 105 37.50 5.01 0.32
C ILE A 105 36.98 3.60 -0.02
N MET A 106 35.67 3.40 -0.23
CA MET A 106 35.05 2.08 -0.43
C MET A 106 34.70 1.74 -1.90
N LYS A 107 35.46 2.27 -2.87
CA LYS A 107 35.31 1.94 -4.30
C LYS A 107 36.46 1.11 -4.87
N ARG A 108 37.25 0.47 -4.00
CA ARG A 108 38.39 -0.37 -4.42
C ARG A 108 38.29 -1.71 -3.70
N THR A 109 38.35 -2.77 -4.49
CA THR A 109 38.49 -4.20 -4.13
C THR A 109 37.22 -5.03 -4.29
N GLU A 110 36.83 -5.22 -5.56
CA GLU A 110 36.33 -6.53 -6.03
C GLU A 110 37.46 -7.57 -5.98
N SER A 111 37.09 -8.85 -5.76
CA SER A 111 37.56 -10.05 -6.49
C SER A 111 37.81 -11.30 -5.64
N SER A 112 37.17 -12.39 -6.08
CA SER A 112 37.67 -13.77 -6.29
C SER A 112 37.73 -14.84 -5.17
N ALA A 113 37.01 -15.95 -5.47
CA ALA A 113 37.33 -17.40 -5.35
C ALA A 113 37.10 -18.13 -3.99
N PRO A 114 37.03 -19.51 -3.91
CA PRO A 114 36.89 -20.57 -4.92
C PRO A 114 35.84 -21.69 -4.62
N ILE A 115 35.80 -22.65 -5.55
CA ILE A 115 35.09 -23.93 -5.76
C ILE A 115 35.31 -25.01 -4.67
N PHE A 116 34.32 -25.89 -4.43
CA PHE A 116 34.55 -27.24 -3.88
C PHE A 116 33.59 -28.31 -4.44
N ASN A 117 34.12 -29.54 -4.55
CA ASN A 117 33.76 -30.67 -5.41
C ASN A 117 32.54 -31.54 -5.01
N MET A 118 32.18 -32.40 -5.98
CA MET A 118 31.21 -33.50 -6.01
C MET A 118 31.95 -34.85 -5.99
N GLU A 119 31.40 -35.90 -5.36
CA GLU A 119 31.64 -37.33 -5.70
C GLU A 119 30.64 -38.25 -4.95
N ASP A 120 29.90 -39.10 -5.68
CA ASP A 120 29.83 -40.57 -5.52
C ASP A 120 28.72 -41.22 -6.39
N ILE A 121 29.03 -42.40 -6.94
CA ILE A 121 28.34 -43.22 -7.96
C ILE A 121 27.97 -44.60 -7.36
N GLU A 122 26.88 -45.22 -7.87
CA GLU A 122 26.62 -46.68 -8.13
C GLU A 122 25.15 -47.05 -7.80
N GLU A 123 24.29 -47.37 -8.79
CA GLU A 123 24.05 -48.65 -9.52
C GLU A 123 23.11 -49.63 -8.79
N GLY A 124 22.07 -50.14 -9.50
CA GLY A 124 21.28 -51.30 -9.05
C GLY A 124 19.84 -51.47 -9.60
N ILE A 125 19.73 -52.02 -10.82
CA ILE A 125 18.75 -52.96 -11.42
C ILE A 125 17.36 -53.22 -10.76
N GLU A 126 16.26 -53.11 -11.53
CA GLU A 126 15.30 -54.22 -11.84
C GLU A 126 14.07 -53.67 -12.61
N GLY A 127 13.94 -54.07 -13.89
CA GLY A 127 12.81 -53.72 -14.75
C GLY A 127 11.85 -54.90 -14.93
N TYR A 128 10.59 -54.74 -14.50
CA TYR A 128 9.41 -55.27 -15.20
C TYR A 128 8.08 -54.75 -14.63
N GLU A 129 8.02 -54.27 -13.37
CA GLU A 129 6.87 -53.50 -12.85
C GLU A 129 6.88 -52.02 -13.28
N ASP A 130 8.02 -51.58 -13.82
CA ASP A 130 8.36 -50.18 -14.03
C ASP A 130 7.58 -49.54 -15.19
N GLU A 131 7.15 -50.27 -16.21
CA GLU A 131 6.47 -49.65 -17.36
C GLU A 131 5.10 -49.06 -16.98
N ARG A 132 4.36 -49.69 -16.05
CA ARG A 132 3.05 -49.19 -15.62
C ARG A 132 3.17 -48.02 -14.64
N SER A 133 4.18 -48.03 -13.77
CA SER A 133 4.52 -46.92 -12.87
C SER A 133 5.12 -45.74 -13.63
N VAL A 134 5.97 -45.98 -14.62
CA VAL A 134 6.56 -44.98 -15.53
C VAL A 134 5.48 -44.33 -16.37
N LEU A 135 4.54 -45.08 -16.96
CA LEU A 135 3.41 -44.52 -17.71
C LEU A 135 2.46 -43.69 -16.81
N MET A 136 2.24 -44.11 -15.56
CA MET A 136 1.44 -43.37 -14.59
C MET A 136 2.17 -42.11 -14.09
N SER A 137 3.49 -42.19 -13.90
CA SER A 137 4.38 -41.07 -13.58
C SER A 137 4.42 -40.04 -14.71
N GLN A 138 4.54 -40.50 -15.96
CA GLN A 138 4.56 -39.66 -17.14
C GLN A 138 3.25 -38.90 -17.33
N ARG A 139 2.09 -39.57 -17.19
CA ARG A 139 0.78 -38.88 -17.21
C ARG A 139 0.63 -37.84 -16.09
N LYS A 140 1.20 -38.09 -14.91
CA LYS A 140 1.19 -37.15 -13.79
C LYS A 140 2.09 -35.93 -14.07
N LEU A 141 3.25 -36.14 -14.70
CA LEU A 141 4.15 -35.08 -15.13
C LEU A 141 3.54 -34.24 -16.27
N GLU A 142 2.88 -34.87 -17.24
CA GLU A 142 2.17 -34.19 -18.33
C GLU A 142 1.00 -33.34 -17.82
N LYS A 143 0.27 -33.81 -16.80
CA LYS A 143 -0.75 -32.99 -16.12
C LYS A 143 -0.13 -31.80 -15.36
N ARG A 144 1.04 -31.97 -14.76
CA ARG A 144 1.65 -30.94 -13.91
C ARG A 144 2.49 -29.91 -14.65
N PHE A 145 3.20 -30.31 -15.70
CA PHE A 145 4.14 -29.46 -16.46
C PHE A 145 3.70 -29.21 -17.91
N GLY A 146 2.67 -29.93 -18.40
CA GLY A 146 2.16 -29.80 -19.76
C GLY A 146 2.72 -30.83 -20.74
N GLN A 147 2.31 -30.72 -21.99
CA GLN A 147 2.54 -31.76 -23.00
C GLN A 147 3.93 -31.70 -23.66
N SER A 148 4.73 -30.67 -23.40
CA SER A 148 6.06 -30.56 -24.01
C SER A 148 7.07 -31.48 -23.31
N PRO A 149 7.59 -32.51 -24.00
CA PRO A 149 8.57 -33.42 -23.42
C PRO A 149 9.92 -32.75 -23.19
N ILE A 150 10.28 -31.74 -24.00
CA ILE A 150 11.51 -30.97 -23.82
C ILE A 150 11.43 -30.12 -22.55
N PHE A 151 10.28 -29.47 -22.33
CA PHE A 151 10.05 -28.70 -21.11
C PHE A 151 10.09 -29.60 -19.87
N ILE A 152 9.38 -30.73 -19.87
CA ILE A 152 9.43 -31.71 -18.78
C ILE A 152 10.87 -32.17 -18.54
N ALA A 153 11.61 -32.58 -19.58
CA ALA A 153 12.99 -33.02 -19.45
C ALA A 153 13.92 -31.94 -18.86
N SER A 154 13.70 -30.68 -19.23
CA SER A 154 14.47 -29.56 -18.67
C SER A 154 14.24 -29.34 -17.17
N THR A 155 13.04 -29.65 -16.65
CA THR A 155 12.74 -29.52 -15.21
C THR A 155 13.50 -30.51 -14.32
N PHE A 156 14.00 -31.62 -14.89
CA PHE A 156 14.78 -32.62 -14.16
C PHE A 156 16.29 -32.29 -14.10
N MET A 157 16.74 -31.27 -14.83
CA MET A 157 18.16 -30.87 -14.87
C MET A 157 18.47 -29.93 -13.70
N THR A 158 19.05 -30.46 -12.62
CA THR A 158 19.33 -29.71 -11.38
C THR A 158 20.32 -28.55 -11.54
N GLN A 159 21.25 -28.64 -12.49
CA GLN A 159 22.21 -27.57 -12.80
C GLN A 159 21.75 -26.63 -13.92
N GLY A 160 20.53 -26.82 -14.44
CA GLY A 160 20.03 -26.13 -15.63
C GLY A 160 20.78 -26.53 -16.90
N GLY A 161 20.21 -26.19 -18.06
CA GLY A 161 20.81 -26.46 -19.36
C GLY A 161 19.84 -27.04 -20.37
N ILE A 162 20.38 -27.35 -21.55
CA ILE A 162 19.64 -27.90 -22.68
C ILE A 162 19.99 -29.38 -22.80
N PRO A 163 19.02 -30.30 -22.98
CA PRO A 163 19.31 -31.71 -23.17
C PRO A 163 20.24 -31.93 -24.37
N PRO A 164 21.29 -32.78 -24.24
CA PRO A 164 22.37 -32.89 -25.24
C PRO A 164 21.92 -33.43 -26.60
N SER A 165 20.67 -33.87 -26.75
CA SER A 165 20.08 -34.41 -27.99
C SER A 165 19.23 -33.40 -28.78
N THR A 166 19.16 -32.12 -28.39
CA THR A 166 18.20 -31.16 -28.96
C THR A 166 18.81 -30.21 -29.98
N ASN A 167 18.11 -30.02 -31.11
CA ASN A 167 18.47 -29.09 -32.17
C ASN A 167 17.85 -27.70 -31.88
N PRO A 168 18.56 -26.58 -32.10
CA PRO A 168 18.00 -25.23 -31.95
C PRO A 168 16.66 -25.00 -32.68
N ALA A 169 16.45 -25.61 -33.85
CA ALA A 169 15.19 -25.49 -34.58
C ALA A 169 14.01 -26.18 -33.87
N SER A 170 14.26 -27.34 -33.24
CA SER A 170 13.25 -28.03 -32.43
C SER A 170 12.96 -27.30 -31.12
N LEU A 171 13.98 -26.69 -30.51
CA LEU A 171 13.82 -25.89 -29.28
C LEU A 171 12.93 -24.68 -29.51
N LEU A 172 13.13 -23.95 -30.61
CA LEU A 172 12.30 -22.80 -30.95
C LEU A 172 10.83 -23.20 -31.17
N LYS A 173 10.59 -24.32 -31.86
CA LYS A 173 9.23 -24.85 -32.09
C LYS A 173 8.53 -25.24 -30.79
N GLU A 174 9.24 -25.92 -29.89
CA GLU A 174 8.70 -26.29 -28.58
C GLU A 174 8.50 -25.08 -27.67
N ALA A 175 9.40 -24.09 -27.68
CA ALA A 175 9.23 -22.85 -26.93
C ALA A 175 7.98 -22.08 -27.38
N ILE A 176 7.73 -21.99 -28.70
CA ILE A 176 6.50 -21.38 -29.26
C ILE A 176 5.26 -22.15 -28.80
N HIS A 177 5.33 -23.48 -28.72
CA HIS A 177 4.23 -24.31 -28.25
C HIS A 177 3.95 -24.12 -26.75
N VAL A 178 4.98 -24.04 -25.91
CA VAL A 178 4.85 -23.82 -24.45
C VAL A 178 4.24 -22.45 -24.12
N ILE A 179 4.56 -21.40 -24.90
CA ILE A 179 3.97 -20.05 -24.70
C ILE A 179 2.60 -19.87 -25.39
N SER A 180 2.06 -20.93 -26.01
CA SER A 180 0.77 -20.84 -26.71
C SER A 180 -0.39 -20.75 -25.72
N CYS A 181 -1.45 -20.04 -26.10
CA CYS A 181 -2.59 -19.77 -25.22
C CYS A 181 -3.35 -21.04 -24.76
N GLY A 182 -3.24 -22.15 -25.49
CA GLY A 182 -3.90 -23.42 -25.16
C GLY A 182 -3.01 -24.44 -24.44
N TYR A 183 -1.76 -24.07 -24.10
CA TYR A 183 -0.83 -24.99 -23.44
C TYR A 183 -1.29 -25.36 -22.02
N GLU A 184 -2.01 -24.46 -21.34
CA GLU A 184 -2.46 -24.62 -19.95
C GLU A 184 -3.82 -25.37 -19.81
N ASP A 185 -4.56 -25.55 -20.91
CA ASP A 185 -5.95 -26.06 -20.87
C ASP A 185 -6.09 -27.41 -20.15
N LYS A 186 -5.12 -28.31 -20.37
CA LYS A 186 -5.12 -29.68 -19.83
C LYS A 186 -4.17 -29.89 -18.66
N THR A 187 -3.57 -28.81 -18.15
CA THR A 187 -2.59 -28.88 -17.08
C THR A 187 -3.17 -28.36 -15.77
N GLU A 188 -2.46 -28.58 -14.67
CA GLU A 188 -2.75 -28.05 -13.34
C GLU A 188 -2.20 -26.63 -13.14
N TRP A 189 -1.63 -26.02 -14.19
CA TRP A 189 -1.13 -24.65 -14.14
C TRP A 189 -2.27 -23.69 -13.79
N GLY A 190 -2.10 -22.94 -12.69
CA GLY A 190 -3.11 -21.99 -12.19
C GLY A 190 -4.36 -22.59 -11.53
N LYS A 191 -4.58 -23.91 -11.59
CA LYS A 191 -5.79 -24.58 -11.03
C LYS A 191 -5.66 -24.90 -9.55
N GLU A 192 -4.43 -25.06 -9.05
CA GLU A 192 -4.18 -25.17 -7.61
C GLU A 192 -3.72 -23.81 -7.07
N ILE A 193 -4.64 -23.03 -6.50
CA ILE A 193 -4.23 -22.09 -5.46
C ILE A 193 -3.67 -22.97 -4.34
N SER A 194 -2.35 -23.10 -4.28
CA SER A 194 -1.73 -23.84 -3.19
C SER A 194 -2.26 -23.27 -1.88
N ASN A 195 -2.63 -24.14 -0.91
CA ASN A 195 -3.11 -23.70 0.41
C ASN A 195 -2.18 -22.64 1.03
N TYR A 196 -0.89 -22.71 0.69
CA TYR A 196 0.12 -21.72 1.03
C TYR A 196 -0.16 -20.32 0.47
N ALA A 197 -0.52 -20.16 -0.81
CA ALA A 197 -0.87 -18.87 -1.40
C ALA A 197 -2.09 -18.23 -0.73
N GLY A 198 -3.11 -19.03 -0.42
CA GLY A 198 -4.28 -18.58 0.36
C GLY A 198 -3.90 -18.15 1.79
N MET A 199 -3.03 -18.91 2.45
CA MET A 199 -2.50 -18.55 3.77
C MET A 199 -1.71 -17.23 3.75
N PHE A 200 -0.87 -17.01 2.74
CA PHE A 200 -0.14 -15.74 2.58
C PHE A 200 -1.10 -14.56 2.40
N PHE A 201 -2.17 -14.73 1.61
CA PHE A 201 -3.18 -13.70 1.43
C PHE A 201 -3.87 -13.37 2.76
N ILE A 202 -4.33 -14.37 3.52
CA ILE A 202 -4.97 -14.14 4.83
C ILE A 202 -3.99 -13.46 5.80
N LEU A 203 -2.74 -13.91 5.85
CA LEU A 203 -1.71 -13.35 6.72
C LEU A 203 -1.39 -11.89 6.37
N LEU A 204 -1.54 -11.49 5.11
CA LEU A 204 -1.36 -10.10 4.69
C LEU A 204 -2.49 -9.18 5.20
N PHE A 205 -3.74 -9.66 5.20
CA PHE A 205 -4.88 -8.85 5.65
C PHE A 205 -5.12 -8.87 7.15
N ALA A 206 -4.78 -9.96 7.85
CA ALA A 206 -4.92 -10.08 9.30
C ALA A 206 -4.33 -8.89 10.10
N PRO A 207 -3.08 -8.42 9.84
CA PRO A 207 -2.53 -7.27 10.57
C PRO A 207 -3.30 -5.99 10.30
N ILE A 208 -3.82 -5.78 9.08
CA ILE A 208 -4.62 -4.58 8.75
C ILE A 208 -5.86 -4.54 9.64
N PHE A 209 -6.62 -5.63 9.70
CA PHE A 209 -7.80 -5.72 10.57
C PHE A 209 -7.44 -5.54 12.05
N ALA A 210 -6.35 -6.16 12.51
CA ALA A 210 -5.89 -6.01 13.89
C ALA A 210 -5.54 -4.56 14.22
N THR A 211 -4.86 -3.84 13.31
CA THR A 211 -4.52 -2.42 13.51
C THR A 211 -5.76 -1.53 13.58
N VAL A 212 -6.76 -1.74 12.72
CA VAL A 212 -8.02 -0.97 12.74
C VAL A 212 -8.78 -1.21 14.05
N ILE A 213 -8.86 -2.46 14.52
CA ILE A 213 -9.53 -2.77 15.80
C ILE A 213 -8.84 -2.08 16.97
N LEU A 214 -7.50 -2.12 17.01
CA LEU A 214 -6.74 -1.44 18.05
C LEU A 214 -6.96 0.08 17.98
N GLU A 215 -6.93 0.65 16.78
CA GLU A 215 -7.13 2.08 16.53
C GLU A 215 -8.48 2.59 17.04
N LEU A 216 -9.56 1.87 16.70
CA LEU A 216 -10.91 2.20 17.16
C LEU A 216 -11.04 2.03 18.68
N ARG A 217 -10.40 1.01 19.25
CA ARG A 217 -10.47 0.73 20.69
C ARG A 217 -9.82 1.83 21.53
N TRP A 218 -8.64 2.33 21.16
CA TRP A 218 -7.96 3.36 21.96
C TRP A 218 -8.55 4.75 21.75
N SER A 219 -9.02 5.06 20.53
CA SER A 219 -9.54 6.38 20.18
C SER A 219 -11.01 6.60 20.58
N SER A 220 -11.74 5.51 20.87
CA SER A 220 -13.19 5.54 21.14
C SER A 220 -14.02 6.10 19.98
N VAL A 221 -13.49 6.04 18.75
CA VAL A 221 -14.21 6.43 17.53
C VAL A 221 -15.07 5.26 17.06
N GLY A 222 -16.30 5.56 16.60
CA GLY A 222 -17.20 4.54 16.05
C GLY A 222 -16.68 3.98 14.73
N ILE A 223 -16.90 2.67 14.48
CA ILE A 223 -16.52 2.02 13.23
C ILE A 223 -17.16 2.69 12.00
N GLU A 224 -18.40 3.16 12.13
CA GLU A 224 -19.11 3.84 11.05
C GLU A 224 -18.44 5.16 10.65
N ASP A 225 -17.99 5.95 11.64
CA ASP A 225 -17.31 7.21 11.38
C ASP A 225 -15.94 6.99 10.73
N TRP A 226 -15.22 5.97 11.18
CA TRP A 226 -13.96 5.56 10.57
C TRP A 226 -14.15 5.10 9.13
N TRP A 227 -15.12 4.23 8.88
CA TRP A 227 -15.40 3.73 7.54
C TRP A 227 -15.90 4.83 6.58
N ARG A 228 -16.78 5.73 7.06
CA ARG A 228 -17.21 6.91 6.30
C ARG A 228 -16.03 7.79 5.93
N ASN A 229 -15.09 8.01 6.85
CA ASN A 229 -13.88 8.78 6.58
C ASN A 229 -13.02 8.13 5.49
N GLU A 230 -12.81 6.81 5.55
CA GLU A 230 -12.05 6.09 4.51
C GLU A 230 -12.74 6.17 3.13
N GLN A 231 -14.06 6.01 3.07
CA GLN A 231 -14.82 6.21 1.83
C GLN A 231 -14.63 7.63 1.28
N PHE A 232 -14.76 8.63 2.15
CA PHE A 232 -14.59 10.02 1.75
C PHE A 232 -13.16 10.31 1.29
N TRP A 233 -12.16 9.70 1.92
CA TRP A 233 -10.75 9.79 1.51
C TRP A 233 -10.52 9.20 0.11
N VAL A 234 -11.12 8.04 -0.20
CA VAL A 234 -11.05 7.44 -1.55
C VAL A 234 -11.76 8.31 -2.59
N ILE A 235 -12.92 8.88 -2.28
CA ILE A 235 -13.64 9.81 -3.15
C ILE A 235 -12.79 11.07 -3.40
N GLY A 236 -12.19 11.65 -2.36
CA GLY A 236 -11.27 12.78 -2.47
C GLY A 236 -10.02 12.45 -3.30
N GLY A 237 -9.46 11.24 -3.11
CA GLY A 237 -8.34 10.71 -3.86
C GLY A 237 -8.60 10.61 -5.37
N THR A 238 -9.77 10.10 -5.74
CA THR A 238 -10.17 9.94 -7.15
C THR A 238 -10.61 11.25 -7.82
N SER A 239 -10.91 12.29 -7.04
CA SER A 239 -11.39 13.59 -7.57
C SER A 239 -10.46 14.76 -7.23
N ALA A 240 -10.68 15.40 -6.08
CA ALA A 240 -10.05 16.64 -5.69
C ALA A 240 -8.51 16.54 -5.61
N HIS A 241 -7.99 15.46 -5.02
CA HIS A 241 -6.53 15.25 -4.91
C HIS A 241 -5.90 15.06 -6.28
N LEU A 242 -6.53 14.27 -7.16
CA LEU A 242 -6.06 14.07 -8.53
C LEU A 242 -6.00 15.39 -9.29
N PHE A 243 -7.06 16.19 -9.21
CA PHE A 243 -7.13 17.50 -9.84
C PHE A 243 -6.07 18.48 -9.28
N ALA A 244 -5.89 18.51 -7.95
CA ALA A 244 -4.88 19.34 -7.31
C ALA A 244 -3.46 18.98 -7.73
N VAL A 245 -3.14 17.68 -7.86
CA VAL A 245 -1.83 17.23 -8.34
C VAL A 245 -1.62 17.66 -9.79
N PHE A 246 -2.61 17.48 -10.68
CA PHE A 246 -2.50 17.93 -12.07
C PHE A 246 -2.31 19.44 -12.17
N GLN A 247 -3.07 20.23 -11.41
CA GLN A 247 -2.89 21.68 -11.37
C GLN A 247 -1.51 22.08 -10.85
N GLY A 248 -1.03 21.44 -9.79
CA GLY A 248 0.32 21.67 -9.26
C GLY A 248 1.41 21.38 -10.30
N LEU A 249 1.28 20.28 -11.04
CA LEU A 249 2.21 19.92 -12.12
C LEU A 249 2.15 20.92 -13.28
N LEU A 250 0.96 21.34 -13.72
CA LEU A 250 0.82 22.37 -14.77
C LEU A 250 1.44 23.70 -14.34
N LYS A 251 1.29 24.09 -13.08
CA LYS A 251 1.92 25.30 -12.56
C LYS A 251 3.44 25.20 -12.55
N VAL A 252 4.00 24.08 -12.09
CA VAL A 252 5.46 23.88 -12.01
C VAL A 252 6.10 23.72 -13.39
N LEU A 253 5.45 23.01 -14.32
CA LEU A 253 6.03 22.68 -15.64
C LEU A 253 5.72 23.71 -16.72
N ALA A 254 4.51 24.28 -16.73
CA ALA A 254 4.04 25.18 -17.78
C ALA A 254 3.90 26.64 -17.33
N GLY A 255 4.14 26.94 -16.05
CA GLY A 255 4.03 28.31 -15.52
C GLY A 255 2.61 28.90 -15.58
N ILE A 256 1.59 28.06 -15.75
CA ILE A 256 0.19 28.50 -15.84
C ILE A 256 -0.31 28.84 -14.43
N ASP A 257 -0.74 30.08 -14.23
CA ASP A 257 -1.36 30.51 -12.97
C ASP A 257 -2.77 29.93 -12.85
N THR A 258 -2.91 28.94 -11.96
CA THR A 258 -4.20 28.36 -11.61
C THR A 258 -4.85 29.18 -10.49
N ASN A 259 -5.85 29.99 -10.82
CA ASN A 259 -6.66 30.70 -9.82
C ASN A 259 -7.88 29.84 -9.42
N PHE A 260 -7.99 29.54 -8.12
CA PHE A 260 -9.15 28.86 -7.55
C PHE A 260 -10.14 29.92 -7.05
N THR A 261 -11.30 30.02 -7.68
CA THR A 261 -12.37 30.87 -7.14
C THR A 261 -13.05 30.11 -6.02
N VAL A 262 -12.83 30.51 -4.78
CA VAL A 262 -13.50 29.91 -3.62
C VAL A 262 -14.96 30.36 -3.63
N THR A 263 -15.88 29.44 -3.83
CA THR A 263 -17.31 29.72 -3.66
C THR A 263 -17.60 29.88 -2.18
N SER A 264 -18.12 31.03 -1.76
CA SER A 264 -18.59 31.23 -0.39
C SER A 264 -19.72 30.23 -0.08
N LYS A 265 -19.61 29.51 1.04
CA LYS A 265 -20.77 28.84 1.63
C LYS A 265 -21.63 29.95 2.24
N ALA A 266 -22.62 30.43 1.51
CA ALA A 266 -23.63 31.33 2.08
C ALA A 266 -24.49 30.49 3.04
N SER A 267 -24.64 30.95 4.28
CA SER A 267 -25.65 30.46 5.20
C SER A 267 -26.90 31.27 4.98
N ASP A 268 -27.82 30.79 4.15
CA ASP A 268 -29.16 31.35 4.14
C ASP A 268 -29.85 30.86 5.43
N GLU A 269 -30.24 31.82 6.27
CA GLU A 269 -30.77 31.58 7.63
C GLU A 269 -32.13 30.86 7.64
N ASP A 270 -32.75 30.68 6.47
CA ASP A 270 -34.11 30.14 6.36
C ASP A 270 -34.18 28.97 5.36
N GLY A 271 -34.09 27.74 5.87
CA GLY A 271 -34.51 26.55 5.13
C GLY A 271 -33.53 25.38 5.20
N ASP A 272 -33.85 24.46 6.11
CA ASP A 272 -33.50 23.05 6.22
C ASP A 272 -32.64 22.45 5.11
N PHE A 273 -31.70 21.57 5.53
CA PHE A 273 -30.88 20.55 4.85
C PHE A 273 -31.13 20.15 3.37
N ALA A 274 -32.20 20.55 2.70
CA ALA A 274 -32.46 20.48 1.27
C ALA A 274 -31.24 20.82 0.40
N GLU A 275 -30.47 21.89 0.69
CA GLU A 275 -29.23 22.18 -0.05
C GLU A 275 -28.17 21.07 0.06
N LEU A 276 -28.10 20.34 1.18
CA LEU A 276 -27.23 19.17 1.35
C LEU A 276 -27.70 17.95 0.53
N TYR A 277 -28.97 17.92 0.10
CA TYR A 277 -29.53 16.87 -0.75
C TYR A 277 -29.59 17.25 -2.23
N VAL A 278 -29.37 18.52 -2.59
CA VAL A 278 -29.30 18.96 -3.98
C VAL A 278 -27.98 18.52 -4.61
N PHE A 279 -28.07 17.64 -5.59
CA PHE A 279 -26.92 17.20 -6.36
C PHE A 279 -26.42 18.32 -7.29
N LYS A 280 -25.27 18.93 -6.95
CA LYS A 280 -24.59 19.92 -7.78
C LYS A 280 -23.52 19.20 -8.63
N TRP A 281 -23.75 19.06 -9.93
CA TRP A 281 -22.77 18.48 -10.86
C TRP A 281 -21.53 19.37 -10.97
N THR A 282 -20.34 18.78 -10.91
CA THR A 282 -19.07 19.48 -11.08
C THR A 282 -18.09 18.66 -11.90
N SER A 283 -17.12 19.30 -12.56
CA SER A 283 -16.07 18.61 -13.31
C SER A 283 -15.22 17.67 -12.43
N LEU A 284 -15.17 17.91 -11.12
CA LEU A 284 -14.49 17.04 -10.15
C LEU A 284 -15.17 15.67 -10.00
N LEU A 285 -16.46 15.54 -10.36
CA LEU A 285 -17.17 14.27 -10.33
C LEU A 285 -16.93 13.40 -11.57
N ILE A 286 -16.30 13.93 -12.63
CA ILE A 286 -16.06 13.18 -13.87
C ILE A 286 -15.18 11.94 -13.59
N PRO A 287 -14.02 12.01 -12.92
CA PRO A 287 -13.20 10.82 -12.72
C PRO A 287 -13.87 9.75 -11.83
N PRO A 288 -14.47 10.07 -10.66
CA PRO A 288 -15.17 9.06 -9.84
C PRO A 288 -16.35 8.40 -10.57
N THR A 289 -17.16 9.18 -11.28
CA THR A 289 -18.31 8.64 -12.03
C THR A 289 -17.88 7.76 -13.21
N THR A 290 -16.79 8.15 -13.90
CA THR A 290 -16.21 7.33 -14.98
C THR A 290 -15.68 6.01 -14.44
N ALA A 291 -14.94 6.02 -13.32
CA ALA A 291 -14.44 4.81 -12.68
C ALA A 291 -15.59 3.88 -12.23
N LEU A 292 -16.68 4.45 -11.69
CA LEU A 292 -17.88 3.70 -11.32
C LEU A 292 -18.51 3.00 -12.53
N VAL A 293 -18.71 3.71 -13.63
CA VAL A 293 -19.32 3.16 -14.86
C VAL A 293 -18.45 2.05 -15.45
N ILE A 294 -17.14 2.26 -15.57
CA ILE A 294 -16.21 1.26 -16.10
C ILE A 294 -16.21 0.00 -15.22
N ASN A 295 -16.16 0.15 -13.90
CA ASN A 295 -16.20 -0.99 -12.97
C ASN A 295 -17.51 -1.77 -13.05
N LEU A 296 -18.65 -1.07 -13.18
CA LEU A 296 -19.95 -1.70 -13.31
C LEU A 296 -20.08 -2.49 -14.62
N VAL A 297 -19.66 -1.89 -15.74
CA VAL A 297 -19.65 -2.58 -17.04
C VAL A 297 -18.69 -3.78 -17.01
N GLY A 298 -17.50 -3.61 -16.45
CA GLY A 298 -16.51 -4.69 -16.32
C GLY A 298 -17.02 -5.85 -15.45
N MET A 299 -17.70 -5.55 -14.34
CA MET A 299 -18.31 -6.56 -13.48
C MET A 299 -19.40 -7.35 -14.23
N VAL A 300 -20.32 -6.66 -14.91
CA VAL A 300 -21.40 -7.31 -15.67
C VAL A 300 -20.83 -8.15 -16.81
N ALA A 301 -19.86 -7.62 -17.55
CA ALA A 301 -19.19 -8.35 -18.63
C ALA A 301 -18.43 -9.58 -18.10
N GLY A 302 -17.70 -9.44 -16.98
CA GLY A 302 -16.95 -10.52 -16.35
C GLY A 302 -17.85 -11.64 -15.82
N ILE A 303 -18.95 -11.29 -15.15
CA ILE A 303 -19.95 -12.26 -14.67
C ILE A 303 -20.61 -12.95 -15.87
N SER A 304 -21.01 -12.20 -16.90
CA SER A 304 -21.62 -12.78 -18.10
C SER A 304 -20.68 -13.76 -18.81
N TYR A 305 -19.41 -13.39 -18.95
CA TYR A 305 -18.38 -14.26 -19.51
C TYR A 305 -18.15 -15.51 -18.67
N ALA A 306 -18.06 -15.37 -17.34
CA ALA A 306 -17.86 -16.50 -16.43
C ALA A 306 -19.04 -17.50 -16.49
N ILE A 307 -20.27 -17.01 -16.55
CA ILE A 307 -21.46 -17.85 -16.70
C ILE A 307 -21.47 -18.57 -18.06
N ASN A 308 -21.16 -17.84 -19.15
CA ASN A 308 -21.21 -18.39 -20.50
C ASN A 308 -20.05 -19.35 -20.81
N SER A 309 -18.90 -19.19 -20.15
CA SER A 309 -17.73 -20.05 -20.37
C SER A 309 -17.81 -21.39 -19.63
N GLY A 310 -18.79 -21.54 -18.72
CA GLY A 310 -18.98 -22.74 -17.91
C GLY A 310 -17.91 -22.92 -16.83
N TYR A 311 -18.28 -23.55 -15.71
CA TYR A 311 -17.30 -24.08 -14.76
C TYR A 311 -16.72 -25.35 -15.39
N GLN A 312 -15.52 -25.27 -15.98
CA GLN A 312 -14.75 -26.48 -16.21
C GLN A 312 -14.25 -27.00 -14.85
N SER A 313 -15.08 -27.84 -14.22
CA SER A 313 -14.73 -28.64 -13.04
C SER A 313 -13.76 -29.77 -13.40
#